data_AF-A0AAW0BP97-F1
#
_entry.id   AF-A0AAW0BP97-F1
#
_cell.length_a   1.000
_cell.length_b   1.000
_cell.length_c   1.000
_cell.angle_alpha   90.00
_cell.angle_beta   90.00
_cell.angle_gamma   90.00
#
_symmetry.space_group_name_H-M   'P 1'
#
loop_
_entity.id
_entity.type
_entity.pdbx_description
1 polymer ?
#
loop_
_entity_poly.entity_id
_entity_poly.type
_entity_poly.pdbx_seq_one_letter_code
_entity_poly.pdbx_strand_id
1 'polypeptide(L)'
;MLGVVQLAYNNQETIFNKALSSLASDAALQNWSSKSLSTMHTVTIKFFQTQDQYILSDLARLRCPTLLVNCTQDIIYPRATAEELFDLLRQAKVDVELSTIEGAPHFGCATHIEETNSLLYAFVLGNTSAKDLAPAPARVKSPFLEELVAHGFYENDDSDTD
;
A
#
# COMPACT_ATOMS: atom_id res chain seq x y z
N MET A 1 9.07 16.25 -8.42
CA MET A 1 8.13 15.41 -7.64
C MET A 1 6.78 15.17 -8.29
N LEU A 2 6.28 16.04 -9.18
CA LEU A 2 4.94 15.91 -9.77
C LEU A 2 4.59 14.51 -10.30
N GLY A 3 5.48 13.88 -11.07
CA GLY A 3 5.23 12.53 -11.61
C GLY A 3 5.05 11.45 -10.54
N VAL A 4 5.77 11.54 -9.41
CA VAL A 4 5.60 10.61 -8.28
C VAL A 4 4.26 10.82 -7.60
N VAL A 5 3.87 12.08 -7.35
CA VAL A 5 2.59 12.42 -6.72
C VAL A 5 1.40 12.02 -7.60
N GLN A 6 1.54 12.18 -8.91
CA GLN A 6 0.56 11.71 -9.90
C GLN A 6 0.41 10.19 -9.86
N LEU A 7 1.52 9.47 -9.88
CA LEU A 7 1.54 8.02 -9.88
C LEU A 7 1.00 7.44 -8.57
N ALA A 8 1.46 7.97 -7.44
CA ALA A 8 1.17 7.48 -6.10
C ALA A 8 -0.25 7.83 -5.65
N TYR A 9 -0.68 9.08 -5.86
CA TYR A 9 -1.89 9.63 -5.23
C TYR A 9 -2.90 10.17 -6.23
N ASN A 10 -2.68 10.02 -7.54
CA ASN A 10 -3.52 10.61 -8.59
C ASN A 10 -3.80 12.12 -8.40
N ASN A 11 -2.75 12.88 -8.01
CA ASN A 11 -2.82 14.31 -7.66
C ASN A 11 -3.63 14.66 -6.40
N GLN A 12 -4.02 13.69 -5.57
CA GLN A 12 -4.63 13.99 -4.28
C GLN A 12 -3.58 14.56 -3.33
N GLU A 13 -3.70 15.86 -3.05
CA GLU A 13 -2.77 16.60 -2.21
C GLU A 13 -3.34 16.81 -0.80
N THR A 14 -2.98 15.91 0.12
CA THR A 14 -3.19 16.08 1.55
C THR A 14 -1.90 16.55 2.24
N ILE A 15 -2.01 17.13 3.44
CA ILE A 15 -0.84 17.47 4.27
C ILE A 15 0.01 16.21 4.52
N PHE A 16 -0.67 15.09 4.80
CA PHE A 16 -0.04 13.79 4.98
C PHE A 16 0.75 13.33 3.74
N ASN A 17 0.13 13.33 2.55
CA ASN A 17 0.79 12.90 1.32
C ASN A 17 1.99 13.78 0.97
N LYS A 18 1.90 15.10 1.23
CA LYS A 18 3.01 16.04 1.05
C LYS A 18 4.19 15.73 1.97
N ALA A 19 3.93 15.52 3.26
CA ALA A 19 4.95 15.17 4.23
C ALA A 19 5.62 13.83 3.88
N LEU A 20 4.81 12.81 3.52
CA LEU A 20 5.30 11.50 3.13
C LEU A 20 6.15 11.56 1.85
N SER A 21 5.73 12.33 0.84
CA SER A 21 6.50 12.55 -0.38
C SER A 21 7.82 13.30 -0.13
N SER A 22 7.83 14.26 0.80
CA SER A 22 9.05 14.97 1.18
C SER A 22 10.02 14.01 1.87
N LEU A 23 9.56 13.24 2.85
CA LEU A 23 10.35 12.23 3.54
C LEU A 23 10.93 11.19 2.57
N ALA A 24 10.12 10.69 1.65
CA ALA A 24 10.56 9.74 0.63
C ALA A 24 11.59 10.34 -0.33
N SER A 25 11.48 11.63 -0.64
CA SER A 25 12.44 12.33 -1.50
C SER A 25 13.81 12.45 -0.84
N ASP A 26 13.85 12.77 0.45
CA ASP A 26 15.10 12.87 1.20
C ASP A 26 15.80 11.50 1.26
N ALA A 27 15.04 10.44 1.54
CA ALA A 27 15.56 9.08 1.48
C ALA A 27 16.07 8.72 0.06
N ALA A 28 15.33 9.11 -0.99
CA ALA A 28 15.73 8.87 -2.37
C ALA A 28 17.04 9.60 -2.72
N LEU A 29 17.23 10.84 -2.30
CA LEU A 29 18.45 11.62 -2.54
C LEU A 29 19.67 11.04 -1.82
N GLN A 30 19.47 10.42 -0.66
CA GLN A 30 20.54 9.74 0.07
C GLN A 30 20.91 8.39 -0.54
N ASN A 31 19.90 7.64 -1.02
CA ASN A 31 20.08 6.29 -1.53
C ASN A 31 20.53 6.25 -2.99
N TRP A 32 20.16 7.25 -3.80
CA TRP A 32 20.42 7.26 -5.23
C TRP A 32 21.41 8.35 -5.62
N SER A 33 22.47 7.94 -6.31
CA SER A 33 23.46 8.81 -6.93
C SER A 33 23.59 8.52 -8.42
N SER A 34 24.37 9.33 -9.13
CA SER A 34 24.70 9.09 -10.55
C SER A 34 25.28 7.69 -10.80
N LYS A 35 25.98 7.12 -9.81
CA LYS A 35 26.58 5.78 -9.89
C LYS A 35 25.56 4.64 -9.79
N SER A 36 24.38 4.90 -9.24
CA SER A 36 23.33 3.90 -9.01
C SER A 36 22.10 4.12 -9.90
N LEU A 37 22.18 4.99 -10.92
CA LEU A 37 21.05 5.30 -11.80
C LEU A 37 20.52 4.07 -12.56
N SER A 38 21.41 3.14 -12.95
CA SER A 38 20.98 1.89 -13.60
C SER A 38 20.18 0.99 -12.66
N THR A 39 20.58 0.93 -11.38
CA THR A 39 19.84 0.22 -10.34
C THR A 39 18.51 0.92 -10.07
N MET A 40 18.52 2.24 -9.88
CA MET A 40 17.30 3.05 -9.70
C MET A 40 16.31 2.81 -10.84
N HIS A 41 16.77 2.90 -12.09
CA HIS A 41 15.94 2.63 -13.27
C HIS A 41 15.41 1.19 -13.29
N THR A 42 16.22 0.22 -12.86
CA THR A 42 15.78 -1.18 -12.76
C THR A 42 14.64 -1.34 -11.76
N VAL A 43 14.79 -0.81 -10.54
CA VAL A 43 13.80 -1.00 -9.47
C VAL A 43 12.56 -0.11 -9.62
N THR A 44 12.64 1.00 -10.36
CA THR A 44 11.51 1.93 -10.53
C THR A 44 10.80 1.83 -11.88
N ILE A 45 11.47 1.37 -12.94
CA ILE A 45 10.90 1.31 -14.30
C ILE A 45 10.89 -0.12 -14.82
N LYS A 46 12.07 -0.77 -14.91
CA LYS A 46 12.14 -2.11 -15.54
C LYS A 46 11.32 -3.13 -14.79
N PHE A 47 11.29 -3.06 -13.46
CA PHE A 47 10.52 -3.97 -12.62
C PHE A 47 9.05 -4.08 -13.07
N PHE A 48 8.41 -2.96 -13.39
CA PHE A 48 7.02 -2.93 -13.86
C PHE A 48 6.88 -3.35 -15.34
N GLN A 49 7.93 -3.20 -16.15
CA GLN A 49 7.91 -3.54 -17.57
C GLN A 49 8.21 -5.02 -17.85
N THR A 50 9.00 -5.66 -16.98
CA THR A 50 9.52 -7.02 -17.17
C THR A 50 9.05 -7.96 -16.07
N GLN A 51 7.83 -7.76 -15.56
CA GLN A 51 7.32 -8.60 -14.50
C GLN A 51 7.12 -10.02 -15.04
N ASP A 52 7.94 -10.96 -14.57
CA ASP A 52 7.81 -12.36 -14.93
C ASP A 52 6.46 -12.90 -14.44
N GLN A 53 5.88 -13.82 -15.21
CA GLN A 53 4.64 -14.47 -14.80
C GLN A 53 4.85 -15.23 -13.49
N TYR A 54 3.86 -15.17 -12.60
CA TYR A 54 3.89 -15.91 -11.36
C TYR A 54 3.93 -17.42 -11.64
N ILE A 55 4.88 -18.11 -11.00
CA ILE A 55 5.00 -19.56 -11.10
C ILE A 55 4.04 -20.19 -10.08
N LEU A 56 3.12 -21.03 -10.54
CA LEU A 56 2.11 -21.67 -9.67
C LEU A 56 2.73 -22.43 -8.49
N SER A 57 3.88 -23.08 -8.69
CA SER A 57 4.57 -23.79 -7.61
C SER A 57 5.04 -22.86 -6.49
N ASP A 58 5.37 -21.61 -6.81
CA ASP A 58 5.75 -20.62 -5.81
C ASP A 58 4.52 -20.10 -5.05
N LEU A 59 3.43 -19.83 -5.76
CA LEU A 59 2.17 -19.41 -5.14
C LEU A 59 1.61 -20.49 -4.20
N ALA A 60 1.72 -21.76 -4.59
CA ALA A 60 1.24 -22.90 -3.79
C ALA A 60 1.98 -23.09 -2.45
N ARG A 61 3.06 -22.33 -2.21
CA ARG A 61 3.77 -22.30 -0.92
C ARG A 61 3.08 -21.42 0.12
N LEU A 62 2.16 -20.54 -0.28
CA LEU A 62 1.36 -19.76 0.65
C LEU A 62 0.43 -20.71 1.43
N ARG A 63 0.45 -20.59 2.75
CA ARG A 63 -0.31 -21.44 3.69
C ARG A 63 -1.28 -20.65 4.58
N CYS A 64 -1.39 -19.35 4.37
CA CYS A 64 -2.27 -18.47 5.12
C CYS A 64 -3.37 -17.91 4.21
N PRO A 65 -4.53 -17.55 4.79
CA PRO A 65 -5.50 -16.70 4.12
C PRO A 65 -4.83 -15.46 3.55
N THR A 66 -5.20 -15.07 2.34
CA THR A 66 -4.62 -13.94 1.61
C THR A 66 -5.72 -12.98 1.15
N LEU A 67 -5.60 -11.71 1.50
CA LEU A 67 -6.46 -10.66 0.96
C LEU A 67 -5.71 -9.90 -0.13
N LEU A 68 -6.28 -9.88 -1.35
CA LEU A 68 -5.88 -8.96 -2.40
C LEU A 68 -6.80 -7.74 -2.37
N VAL A 69 -6.21 -6.55 -2.36
CA VAL A 69 -6.94 -5.28 -2.44
C VAL A 69 -6.55 -4.57 -3.73
N ASN A 70 -7.51 -4.37 -4.62
CA ASN A 70 -7.35 -3.57 -5.82
C ASN A 70 -7.83 -2.14 -5.58
N CYS A 71 -7.07 -1.17 -6.08
CA CYS A 71 -7.45 0.24 -6.09
C CYS A 71 -7.81 0.65 -7.53
N THR A 72 -9.03 1.13 -7.79
CA THR A 72 -9.54 1.22 -9.16
C THR A 72 -8.90 2.33 -10.01
N GLN A 73 -8.23 3.30 -9.39
CA GLN A 73 -7.45 4.34 -10.06
C GLN A 73 -5.94 4.07 -9.99
N ASP A 74 -5.53 2.84 -9.64
CA ASP A 74 -4.14 2.41 -9.77
C ASP A 74 -3.77 2.25 -11.25
N ILE A 75 -2.87 3.12 -11.72
CA ILE A 75 -2.39 3.13 -13.11
C ILE A 75 -1.30 2.07 -13.33
N ILE A 76 -0.60 1.67 -12.26
CA ILE A 76 0.48 0.66 -12.32
C ILE A 76 -0.11 -0.74 -12.35
N TYR A 77 -1.09 -1.00 -11.49
CA TYR A 77 -1.70 -2.31 -11.31
C TYR A 77 -3.20 -2.25 -11.60
N PRO A 78 -3.60 -2.26 -12.89
CA PRO A 78 -4.99 -2.20 -13.27
C PRO A 78 -5.75 -3.41 -12.72
N ARG A 79 -7.07 -3.28 -12.60
CA ARG A 79 -7.96 -4.32 -12.07
C ARG A 79 -7.73 -5.71 -12.68
N ALA A 80 -7.49 -5.80 -13.99
CA ALA A 80 -7.22 -7.06 -14.67
C ALA A 80 -6.01 -7.80 -14.06
N THR A 81 -4.96 -7.09 -13.67
CA THR A 81 -3.78 -7.68 -13.02
C THR A 81 -4.12 -8.30 -11.66
N ALA A 82 -4.99 -7.66 -10.89
CA ALA A 82 -5.45 -8.21 -9.61
C ALA A 82 -6.35 -9.44 -9.80
N GLU A 83 -7.21 -9.43 -10.82
CA GLU A 83 -8.08 -10.56 -11.19
C GLU A 83 -7.25 -11.77 -11.67
N GLU A 84 -6.25 -11.53 -12.53
CA GLU A 84 -5.31 -12.58 -12.99
C GLU A 84 -4.54 -13.20 -11.81
N LEU A 85 -4.02 -12.39 -10.90
CA LEU A 85 -3.33 -12.89 -9.70
C LEU A 85 -4.27 -13.67 -8.78
N PHE A 86 -5.50 -13.18 -8.59
CA PHE A 86 -6.52 -13.87 -7.82
C PHE A 86 -6.81 -15.27 -8.39
N ASP A 87 -6.98 -15.38 -9.70
CA ASP A 87 -7.21 -16.65 -10.38
C ASP A 87 -6.01 -17.59 -10.23
N LEU A 88 -4.78 -17.08 -10.32
CA LEU A 88 -3.57 -17.87 -10.11
C LEU A 88 -3.44 -18.38 -8.67
N LEU A 89 -3.74 -17.55 -7.67
CA LEU A 89 -3.75 -17.96 -6.26
C LEU A 89 -4.82 -19.03 -5.99
N ARG A 90 -6.02 -18.89 -6.56
CA ARG A 90 -7.07 -19.90 -6.47
C ARG A 90 -6.66 -21.22 -7.14
N GLN A 91 -6.04 -21.16 -8.32
CA GLN A 91 -5.50 -22.33 -9.00
C GLN A 91 -4.44 -23.04 -8.14
N ALA A 92 -3.58 -22.27 -7.46
CA ALA A 92 -2.59 -22.74 -6.52
C ALA A 92 -3.16 -23.22 -5.16
N LYS A 93 -4.50 -23.23 -5.00
CA LYS A 93 -5.22 -23.65 -3.79
C LYS A 93 -4.92 -22.78 -2.56
N VAL A 94 -4.57 -21.52 -2.78
CA VAL A 94 -4.48 -20.53 -1.72
C VAL A 94 -5.90 -20.08 -1.36
N ASP A 95 -6.18 -19.96 -0.07
CA ASP A 95 -7.39 -19.31 0.43
C ASP A 95 -7.24 -17.81 0.23
N VAL A 96 -7.96 -17.26 -0.76
CA VAL A 96 -7.77 -15.90 -1.23
C VAL A 96 -9.09 -15.18 -1.42
N GLU A 97 -9.13 -13.93 -0.98
CA GLU A 97 -10.21 -12.96 -1.20
C GLU A 97 -9.71 -11.82 -2.09
N LEU A 98 -10.57 -11.28 -2.94
CA LEU A 98 -10.30 -10.07 -3.73
C LEU A 98 -11.31 -9.00 -3.35
N SER A 99 -10.81 -7.88 -2.82
CA SER A 99 -11.57 -6.67 -2.51
C SER A 99 -11.15 -5.52 -3.41
N THR A 100 -12.05 -4.55 -3.58
CA THR A 100 -11.82 -3.37 -4.42
C THR A 100 -12.14 -2.11 -3.62
N ILE A 101 -11.25 -1.12 -3.69
CA ILE A 101 -11.48 0.23 -3.19
C ILE A 101 -11.70 1.15 -4.39
N GLU A 102 -12.96 1.55 -4.57
CA GLU A 102 -13.38 2.46 -5.63
C GLU A 102 -12.76 3.84 -5.45
N GLY A 103 -12.27 4.43 -6.55
CA GLY A 103 -11.65 5.75 -6.55
C GLY A 103 -10.20 5.79 -6.02
N ALA A 104 -9.70 4.71 -5.43
CA ALA A 104 -8.37 4.70 -4.83
C ALA A 104 -7.23 4.68 -5.85
N PRO A 105 -6.18 5.51 -5.69
CA PRO A 105 -4.96 5.48 -6.49
C PRO A 105 -4.03 4.34 -6.04
N HIS A 106 -2.80 4.28 -6.60
CA HIS A 106 -1.80 3.27 -6.25
C HIS A 106 -1.53 3.18 -4.73
N PHE A 107 -1.41 4.33 -4.04
CA PHE A 107 -1.37 4.39 -2.58
C PHE A 107 -2.76 4.64 -1.99
N GLY A 108 -3.71 3.76 -2.33
CA GLY A 108 -5.03 3.71 -1.69
C GLY A 108 -4.94 3.63 -0.17
N CYS A 109 -3.96 2.92 0.36
CA CYS A 109 -3.71 2.83 1.80
C CYS A 109 -3.37 4.16 2.49
N ALA A 110 -2.92 5.17 1.74
CA ALA A 110 -2.61 6.51 2.27
C ALA A 110 -3.73 7.53 2.01
N THR A 111 -4.61 7.26 1.05
CA THR A 111 -5.64 8.20 0.57
C THR A 111 -7.07 7.79 0.93
N HIS A 112 -7.30 6.50 1.11
CA HIS A 112 -8.57 5.84 1.44
C HIS A 112 -8.34 4.98 2.69
N ILE A 113 -7.86 5.64 3.74
CA ILE A 113 -7.38 5.00 4.97
C ILE A 113 -8.51 4.24 5.65
N GLU A 114 -9.72 4.80 5.68
CA GLU A 114 -10.83 4.19 6.39
C GLU A 114 -11.37 2.95 5.71
N GLU A 115 -11.47 2.97 4.38
CA GLU A 115 -11.83 1.81 3.58
C GLU A 115 -10.76 0.72 3.70
N THR A 116 -9.48 1.10 3.58
CA THR A 116 -8.35 0.18 3.71
C THR A 116 -8.33 -0.47 5.09
N ASN A 117 -8.40 0.33 6.16
CA ASN A 117 -8.35 -0.16 7.54
C ASN A 117 -9.55 -1.03 7.86
N SER A 118 -10.75 -0.68 7.38
CA SER A 118 -11.96 -1.47 7.57
C SER A 118 -11.84 -2.86 6.92
N LEU A 119 -11.31 -2.93 5.69
CA LEU A 119 -11.05 -4.19 5.00
C LEU A 119 -10.03 -5.06 5.75
N LEU A 120 -8.90 -4.47 6.15
CA LEU A 120 -7.86 -5.18 6.89
C LEU A 120 -8.38 -5.67 8.25
N TYR A 121 -9.13 -4.85 8.98
CA TYR A 121 -9.72 -5.20 10.26
C TYR A 121 -10.70 -6.37 10.13
N ALA A 122 -11.63 -6.30 9.17
CA ALA A 122 -12.59 -7.35 8.92
C ALA A 122 -11.90 -8.67 8.54
N PHE A 123 -10.90 -8.60 7.65
CA PHE A 123 -10.15 -9.77 7.21
C PHE A 123 -9.36 -10.42 8.34
N VAL A 124 -8.64 -9.62 9.15
CA VAL A 124 -7.88 -10.13 10.30
C VAL A 124 -8.82 -10.78 11.31
N LEU A 125 -9.93 -10.14 11.66
CA LEU A 125 -10.90 -10.72 12.60
C LEU A 125 -11.58 -11.98 12.05
N GLY A 126 -11.89 -12.03 10.76
CA GLY A 126 -12.47 -13.21 10.12
C GLY A 126 -11.54 -14.43 10.13
N ASN A 127 -10.22 -14.18 10.16
CA ASN A 127 -9.19 -15.21 10.07
C ASN A 127 -8.42 -15.46 11.38
N THR A 128 -8.74 -14.76 12.47
CA THR A 128 -8.09 -14.90 13.77
C THR A 128 -9.07 -15.43 14.81
N SER A 129 -8.67 -16.44 15.57
CA SER A 129 -9.52 -16.93 16.65
C SER A 129 -9.61 -15.90 17.78
N ALA A 130 -10.78 -15.78 18.41
CA ALA A 130 -10.97 -14.85 19.53
C ALA A 130 -10.02 -15.10 20.72
N LYS A 131 -9.45 -16.30 20.83
CA LYS A 131 -8.48 -16.67 21.86
C LYS A 131 -7.07 -16.14 21.56
N ASP A 132 -6.78 -15.84 20.30
CA ASP A 132 -5.47 -15.37 19.83
C ASP A 132 -5.40 -13.84 19.73
N LEU A 133 -6.54 -13.14 19.90
CA LEU A 133 -6.61 -11.68 19.87
C LEU A 133 -6.09 -11.09 21.18
N ALA A 134 -4.99 -10.36 21.09
CA ALA A 134 -4.54 -9.51 22.18
C ALA A 134 -5.53 -8.33 22.39
N PRO A 135 -5.65 -7.80 23.62
CA PRO A 135 -6.41 -6.58 23.86
C PRO A 135 -5.88 -5.44 22.99
N ALA A 136 -6.78 -4.65 22.41
CA ALA A 136 -6.39 -3.46 21.67
C ALA A 136 -5.65 -2.48 22.59
N PRO A 137 -4.51 -1.92 22.15
CA PRO A 137 -3.82 -0.90 22.92
C PRO A 137 -4.69 0.34 23.06
N ALA A 138 -4.70 0.96 24.24
CA ALA A 138 -5.49 2.17 24.50
C ALA A 138 -5.05 3.37 23.65
N ARG A 139 -3.78 3.38 23.21
CA ARG A 139 -3.19 4.38 22.33
C ARG A 139 -2.17 3.72 21.42
N VAL A 140 -2.13 4.15 20.16
CA VAL A 140 -1.11 3.78 19.18
C VAL A 140 -0.42 5.06 18.72
N LYS A 141 0.91 5.08 18.73
CA LYS A 141 1.71 6.16 18.14
C LYS A 141 2.42 5.59 16.91
N SER A 142 2.33 6.27 15.77
CA SER A 142 3.11 5.90 14.60
C SER A 142 4.61 6.01 14.91
N PRO A 143 5.43 5.00 14.55
CA PRO A 143 6.88 5.09 14.71
C PRO A 143 7.51 6.14 13.79
N PHE A 144 6.76 6.67 12.83
CA PHE A 144 7.22 7.67 11.85
C PHE A 144 6.67 9.08 12.14
N LEU A 145 5.96 9.27 13.25
CA LEU A 145 5.26 10.54 13.51
C LEU A 145 6.24 11.72 13.60
N GLU A 146 7.38 11.53 14.26
CA GLU A 146 8.37 12.59 14.46
C GLU A 146 9.01 13.00 13.12
N GLU A 147 9.33 12.04 12.27
CA GLU A 147 9.85 12.27 10.94
C GLU A 147 8.80 12.95 10.06
N LEU A 148 7.54 12.51 10.09
CA LEU A 148 6.46 13.14 9.34
C LEU A 148 6.27 14.60 9.77
N VAL A 149 6.28 14.89 11.08
CA VAL A 149 6.19 16.26 11.61
C VAL A 149 7.36 17.12 11.15
N ALA A 150 8.58 16.58 11.16
CA ALA A 150 9.75 17.28 10.61
C ALA A 150 9.61 17.62 9.12
N HIS A 151 8.76 16.88 8.38
CA HIS A 151 8.42 17.10 6.98
C HIS A 151 7.10 17.87 6.79
N GLY A 152 6.60 18.55 7.82
CA GLY A 152 5.45 19.43 7.73
C GLY A 152 4.09 18.75 7.93
N PHE A 153 4.06 17.51 8.40
CA PHE A 153 2.83 16.92 8.91
C PHE A 153 2.41 17.60 10.21
N TYR A 154 1.12 17.86 10.35
CA TYR A 154 0.49 18.21 11.61
C TYR A 154 -0.91 17.59 11.60
N GLU A 155 -1.34 17.11 12.75
CA GLU A 155 -2.73 16.70 12.92
C GLU A 155 -3.57 17.98 12.86
N ASN A 156 -4.52 18.04 11.91
CA ASN A 156 -5.60 18.99 12.05
C ASN A 156 -6.44 18.52 13.24
N ASP A 157 -6.52 19.33 14.29
CA ASP A 157 -7.51 19.22 15.36
C ASP A 157 -8.92 19.52 14.80
N ASP A 158 -9.38 18.77 13.79
CA ASP A 158 -10.78 18.80 13.33
C ASP A 158 -11.60 17.74 14.09
N SER A 159 -11.32 17.58 15.40
CA SER A 159 -12.11 16.75 16.33
C SER A 159 -12.91 17.54 17.35
N ASP A 160 -13.21 18.81 17.06
CA ASP A 160 -14.25 19.59 17.72
C ASP A 160 -15.31 20.03 16.70
N THR A 161 -16.23 19.13 16.33
CA THR A 161 -17.58 19.52 15.88
C THR A 161 -18.61 18.52 16.40
N ASP A 162 -19.25 18.94 17.51
CA ASP A 162 -20.51 18.55 18.17
C ASP A 162 -21.18 17.18 17.88
#